data_AF-A0A1Q9DYG8-F1
#
_entry.id   AF-A0A1Q9DYG8-F1
#
_cell.length_a   1.000
_cell.length_b   1.000
_cell.length_c   1.000
_cell.angle_alpha   90.00
_cell.angle_beta   90.00
_cell.angle_gamma   90.00
#
_symmetry.space_group_name_H-M   'P 1'
#
loop_
_entity.id
_entity.type
_entity.pdbx_description
1 polymer ?
#
loop_
_entity_poly.entity_id
_entity_poly.type
_entity_poly.pdbx_seq_one_letter_code
_entity_poly.pdbx_strand_id
1 'polypeptide(L)'
;MAVHKLWLFLLASARGDPDPLPVFSCDRHTPCSVDLAGLNVSDGDSVVFDDAQEGVCPRCLSTDLGICPFLRMTSGVPGGVFCEDGTVSFRWSCAEEGKGERLLCPPNHTMCAGRLCGGGADHCCMAQDPEGHADCSGHGGWRRCPFQRVENMQIGRNRSTGPQTVGKHLFCKCTEEDFMRNATATPLGELELIGPDHFQLTTCTLGTPYCEFFLRNSYGVRPQTTMLQATPLPCDLVHATPPDFQKHFRTGWQPDLGGVYFTNYTDMATRDPGIYSLCWCEKSTEGACESLEDYNLSAGGLVLAGPVRERKTIHAVFGEEFTVSVHMVLVTGGESQLRLQSSCTEGAEVYAKAISLERDRWGQVSDEKNFSFGELEEHERMPAGAYKLCWCRVSYSYSPQVLCEDRDFITAVGDVVIKCAE
;
A
#
# COMPACT_ATOMS: atom_id res chain seq x y z
N MET A 1 -33.17 22.40 12.42
CA MET A 1 -34.21 21.48 11.91
C MET A 1 -34.55 21.87 10.48
N ALA A 2 -33.99 21.16 9.50
CA ALA A 2 -34.52 21.04 8.15
C ALA A 2 -33.78 19.87 7.49
N VAL A 3 -34.52 18.78 7.24
CA VAL A 3 -34.04 17.59 6.54
C VAL A 3 -34.43 17.77 5.08
N HIS A 4 -33.45 17.85 4.17
CA HIS A 4 -33.70 17.70 2.74
C HIS A 4 -33.14 16.35 2.28
N LYS A 5 -34.03 15.37 2.13
CA LYS A 5 -33.79 14.15 1.34
C LYS A 5 -34.06 14.50 -0.12
N LEU A 6 -33.04 14.42 -0.97
CA LEU A 6 -33.20 14.50 -2.42
C LEU A 6 -33.38 13.06 -2.95
N TRP A 7 -34.52 12.80 -3.59
CA TRP A 7 -34.79 11.59 -4.35
C TRP A 7 -34.39 11.83 -5.81
N LEU A 8 -33.81 10.83 -6.49
CA LEU A 8 -33.66 10.82 -7.95
C LEU A 8 -34.51 9.69 -8.57
N PHE A 9 -35.19 10.04 -9.67
CA PHE A 9 -36.16 9.23 -10.40
C PHE A 9 -35.51 8.28 -11.43
N LEU A 10 -36.08 7.08 -11.57
CA LEU A 10 -35.97 6.22 -12.76
C LEU A 10 -37.03 6.62 -13.79
N LEU A 11 -36.62 6.85 -15.04
CA LEU A 11 -37.52 6.94 -16.19
C LEU A 11 -37.60 5.57 -16.88
N ALA A 12 -38.79 4.98 -16.91
CA ALA A 12 -39.10 3.81 -17.73
C ALA A 12 -39.56 4.26 -19.13
N SER A 13 -38.98 3.68 -20.18
CA SER A 13 -39.52 3.75 -21.54
C SER A 13 -39.55 2.35 -22.14
N ALA A 14 -40.73 1.90 -22.53
CA ALA A 14 -40.98 0.58 -23.08
C ALA A 14 -40.78 0.57 -24.61
N ARG A 15 -39.88 -0.30 -25.09
CA ARG A 15 -40.08 -1.33 -26.14
C ARG A 15 -38.75 -1.69 -26.81
N GLY A 16 -38.33 -2.94 -26.64
CA GLY A 16 -37.78 -3.73 -27.75
C GLY A 16 -36.26 -3.93 -27.85
N ASP A 17 -35.48 -3.60 -26.83
CA ASP A 17 -34.04 -3.95 -26.74
C ASP A 17 -33.77 -4.61 -25.38
N PRO A 18 -32.73 -5.45 -25.24
CA PRO A 18 -32.38 -6.03 -23.94
C PRO A 18 -32.18 -4.90 -22.94
N ASP A 19 -32.94 -4.94 -21.84
CA ASP A 19 -32.93 -3.90 -20.83
C ASP A 19 -31.48 -3.63 -20.37
N PRO A 20 -31.05 -2.36 -20.26
CA PRO A 20 -29.75 -2.05 -19.72
C PRO A 20 -29.67 -2.61 -18.29
N LEU A 21 -28.61 -3.37 -18.01
CA LEU A 21 -28.35 -3.90 -16.68
C LEU A 21 -28.32 -2.75 -15.67
N PRO A 22 -28.85 -2.95 -14.46
CA PRO A 22 -28.79 -1.93 -13.41
C PRO A 22 -27.32 -1.60 -13.11
N VAL A 23 -26.98 -0.32 -13.14
CA VAL A 23 -25.67 0.20 -12.75
C VAL A 23 -25.78 0.71 -11.31
N PHE A 24 -24.93 0.21 -10.43
CA PHE A 24 -24.89 0.61 -9.02
C PHE A 24 -23.67 1.51 -8.76
N SER A 25 -23.86 2.57 -7.97
CA SER A 25 -22.80 3.49 -7.53
C SER A 25 -22.89 3.63 -6.01
N CYS A 26 -21.75 3.51 -5.32
CA CYS A 26 -21.69 3.54 -3.84
C CYS A 26 -20.97 4.79 -3.33
N ASP A 27 -21.35 5.30 -2.16
CA ASP A 27 -20.74 6.46 -1.47
C ASP A 27 -20.33 6.14 -0.02
N ARG A 28 -19.41 6.95 0.51
CA ARG A 28 -18.42 6.75 1.58
C ARG A 28 -18.93 6.45 3.00
N HIS A 29 -20.20 6.64 3.30
CA HIS A 29 -20.72 6.56 4.68
C HIS A 29 -21.67 5.38 4.94
N THR A 30 -21.80 4.52 3.94
CA THR A 30 -22.55 3.27 4.03
C THR A 30 -21.64 2.15 3.56
N PRO A 31 -21.46 1.04 4.29
CA PRO A 31 -20.95 -0.19 3.67
C PRO A 31 -21.79 -0.43 2.41
N CYS A 32 -21.19 -0.92 1.32
CA CYS A 32 -21.91 -1.21 0.09
C CYS A 32 -23.02 -2.23 0.34
N SER A 33 -24.17 -1.79 0.83
CA SER A 33 -25.38 -2.57 0.86
C SER A 33 -25.97 -2.37 -0.52
N VAL A 34 -25.66 -3.30 -1.42
CA VAL A 34 -26.56 -3.51 -2.55
C VAL A 34 -27.88 -3.91 -1.92
N ASP A 35 -28.87 -3.04 -1.97
CA ASP A 35 -30.21 -3.41 -1.54
C ASP A 35 -30.72 -4.43 -2.56
N LEU A 36 -30.50 -5.71 -2.25
CA LEU A 36 -30.95 -6.83 -3.06
C LEU A 36 -32.49 -6.94 -3.06
N ALA A 37 -33.24 -6.02 -2.43
CA ALA A 37 -34.70 -6.02 -2.42
C ALA A 37 -35.37 -6.00 -3.80
N GLY A 38 -34.62 -5.83 -4.90
CA GLY A 38 -35.09 -6.03 -6.28
C GLY A 38 -34.53 -7.27 -7.00
N LEU A 39 -33.56 -7.98 -6.42
CA LEU A 39 -32.92 -9.16 -7.00
C LEU A 39 -33.48 -10.40 -6.30
N ASN A 40 -34.00 -11.38 -7.06
CA ASN A 40 -34.44 -12.68 -6.55
C ASN A 40 -33.21 -13.51 -6.10
N VAL A 41 -32.59 -13.11 -5.00
CA VAL A 41 -31.51 -13.84 -4.33
C VAL A 41 -32.13 -14.50 -3.10
N SER A 42 -32.18 -15.83 -3.10
CA SER A 42 -32.69 -16.66 -2.02
C SER A 42 -31.57 -17.07 -1.06
N ASP A 43 -31.96 -17.46 0.16
CA ASP A 43 -31.06 -18.10 1.12
C ASP A 43 -30.33 -19.28 0.46
N GLY A 44 -28.99 -19.20 0.36
CA GLY A 44 -28.13 -20.25 -0.23
C GLY A 44 -27.47 -19.88 -1.56
N ASP A 45 -27.85 -18.76 -2.17
CA ASP A 45 -27.21 -18.29 -3.40
C ASP A 45 -25.81 -17.69 -3.11
N SER A 46 -24.86 -18.02 -3.98
CA SER A 46 -23.49 -17.49 -3.95
C SER A 46 -23.29 -16.45 -5.05
N VAL A 47 -22.34 -15.55 -4.83
CA VAL A 47 -22.00 -14.48 -5.77
C VAL A 47 -20.56 -14.61 -6.21
N VAL A 48 -20.33 -14.46 -7.52
CA VAL A 48 -19.00 -14.48 -8.13
C VAL A 48 -18.77 -13.18 -8.91
N PHE A 49 -17.53 -12.68 -8.87
CA PHE A 49 -17.07 -11.53 -9.65
C PHE A 49 -16.12 -12.03 -10.75
N ASP A 50 -16.18 -11.38 -11.92
CA ASP A 50 -15.25 -11.64 -13.02
C ASP A 50 -14.72 -10.34 -13.62
N ASP A 51 -13.46 -10.38 -14.09
CA ASP A 51 -12.83 -9.29 -14.82
C ASP A 51 -13.35 -9.33 -16.26
N ALA A 52 -14.16 -8.34 -16.62
CA ALA A 52 -15.04 -8.35 -17.79
C ALA A 52 -14.33 -8.23 -19.15
N GLN A 53 -13.36 -9.10 -19.47
CA GLN A 53 -12.79 -9.13 -20.82
C GLN A 53 -13.63 -9.91 -21.84
N GLU A 54 -14.63 -10.70 -21.42
CA GLU A 54 -15.52 -11.41 -22.37
C GLU A 54 -17.02 -11.31 -22.08
N GLY A 55 -17.46 -10.60 -21.03
CA GLY A 55 -18.90 -10.40 -20.75
C GLY A 55 -19.69 -11.68 -20.45
N VAL A 56 -18.99 -12.79 -20.16
CA VAL A 56 -19.59 -14.08 -19.81
C VAL A 56 -19.25 -14.37 -18.36
N CYS A 57 -20.26 -14.69 -17.56
CA CYS A 57 -20.02 -15.17 -16.21
C CYS A 57 -19.21 -16.48 -16.23
N PRO A 58 -18.22 -16.64 -15.33
CA PRO A 58 -17.50 -17.89 -15.23
C PRO A 58 -18.46 -19.01 -14.85
N ARG A 59 -18.03 -20.26 -15.07
CA ARG A 59 -18.75 -21.39 -14.47
C ARG A 59 -18.84 -21.18 -12.96
N CYS A 60 -19.92 -21.69 -12.36
CA CYS A 60 -20.07 -21.83 -10.92
C CYS A 60 -19.02 -22.82 -10.42
N LEU A 61 -17.79 -22.34 -10.42
CA LEU A 61 -16.67 -22.95 -9.79
C LEU A 61 -16.77 -22.58 -8.32
N SER A 62 -16.30 -23.48 -7.47
CA SER A 62 -16.03 -23.15 -6.09
C SER A 62 -14.91 -22.13 -6.16
N THR A 63 -15.24 -20.84 -6.21
CA THR A 63 -14.26 -19.82 -5.87
C THR A 63 -13.85 -20.18 -4.46
N ASP A 64 -12.62 -20.63 -4.37
CA ASP A 64 -12.00 -20.95 -3.12
C ASP A 64 -12.14 -19.71 -2.21
N LEU A 65 -12.99 -19.86 -1.18
CA LEU A 65 -13.03 -19.12 0.09
C LEU A 65 -13.77 -17.77 0.13
N GLY A 66 -15.01 -17.81 0.63
CA GLY A 66 -15.27 -17.01 1.84
C GLY A 66 -14.24 -17.44 2.88
N ILE A 67 -13.37 -16.54 3.34
CA ILE A 67 -12.18 -16.89 4.14
C ILE A 67 -12.60 -17.72 5.34
N CYS A 68 -12.39 -19.03 5.25
CA CYS A 68 -12.27 -19.87 6.41
C CYS A 68 -10.89 -19.62 6.98
N PRO A 69 -10.78 -18.93 8.13
CA PRO A 69 -9.48 -18.65 8.71
C PRO A 69 -8.66 -19.95 8.84
N PHE A 70 -9.34 -21.05 9.17
CA PHE A 70 -8.76 -22.38 9.35
C PHE A 70 -8.22 -23.07 8.09
N LEU A 71 -8.54 -22.65 6.86
CA LEU A 71 -8.06 -23.32 5.63
C LEU A 71 -6.72 -22.77 5.12
N ARG A 72 -6.38 -21.52 5.44
CA ARG A 72 -5.18 -20.87 4.88
C ARG A 72 -4.29 -20.18 5.91
N MET A 73 -4.74 -20.05 7.14
CA MET A 73 -3.93 -19.51 8.21
C MET A 73 -3.66 -20.59 9.25
N THR A 74 -2.41 -20.70 9.64
CA THR A 74 -2.05 -21.37 10.88
C THR A 74 -1.97 -20.30 11.96
N SER A 75 -2.05 -20.68 13.23
CA SER A 75 -1.90 -19.73 14.34
C SER A 75 -0.57 -18.96 14.33
N GLY A 76 0.40 -19.35 13.50
CA GLY A 76 1.77 -18.82 13.50
C GLY A 76 2.57 -19.21 14.75
N VAL A 77 1.95 -19.90 15.71
CA VAL A 77 2.54 -20.31 16.98
C VAL A 77 2.69 -21.83 16.98
N PRO A 78 3.92 -22.35 16.93
CA PRO A 78 4.18 -23.79 17.03
C PRO A 78 3.52 -24.37 18.29
N GLY A 79 2.65 -25.36 18.12
CA GLY A 79 1.97 -26.05 19.22
C GLY A 79 0.81 -25.28 19.87
N GLY A 80 0.37 -24.14 19.33
CA GLY A 80 -0.80 -23.41 19.82
C GLY A 80 -1.93 -23.35 18.79
N VAL A 81 -3.19 -23.45 19.23
CA VAL A 81 -4.38 -23.16 18.41
C VAL A 81 -4.85 -21.74 18.68
N PHE A 82 -5.41 -21.06 17.69
CA PHE A 82 -6.03 -19.74 17.86
C PHE A 82 -7.53 -19.93 18.10
N CYS A 83 -8.07 -19.30 19.16
CA CYS A 83 -9.46 -19.40 19.58
C CYS A 83 -10.30 -18.23 19.05
N GLU A 84 -11.63 -18.37 19.11
CA GLU A 84 -12.61 -17.40 18.64
C GLU A 84 -12.56 -16.06 19.37
N ASP A 85 -12.17 -16.06 20.64
CA ASP A 85 -11.95 -14.86 21.43
C ASP A 85 -10.67 -14.07 21.08
N GLY A 86 -9.89 -14.54 20.10
CA GLY A 86 -8.64 -13.91 19.67
C GLY A 86 -7.40 -14.33 20.48
N THR A 87 -7.52 -15.28 21.41
CA THR A 87 -6.39 -15.77 22.22
C THR A 87 -5.81 -17.08 21.69
N VAL A 88 -4.61 -17.45 22.14
CA VAL A 88 -3.96 -18.73 21.81
C VAL A 88 -4.14 -19.73 22.95
N SER A 89 -4.51 -20.97 22.62
CA SER A 89 -4.56 -22.08 23.57
C SER A 89 -3.46 -23.11 23.25
N PHE A 90 -2.56 -23.34 24.22
CA PHE A 90 -1.57 -24.43 24.14
C PHE A 90 -2.10 -25.78 24.63
N ARG A 91 -3.29 -25.79 25.25
CA ARG A 91 -4.01 -27.01 25.63
C ARG A 91 -4.91 -27.54 24.52
N TRP A 92 -4.99 -26.79 23.41
CA TRP A 92 -5.82 -27.11 22.26
C TRP A 92 -7.29 -27.29 22.65
N SER A 93 -7.78 -26.56 23.66
CA SER A 93 -9.12 -26.79 24.20
C SER A 93 -9.83 -25.45 24.38
N CYS A 94 -10.04 -24.74 23.26
CA CYS A 94 -10.61 -23.39 23.27
C CYS A 94 -12.00 -23.38 23.92
N ALA A 95 -12.85 -24.35 23.55
CA ALA A 95 -14.19 -24.44 24.08
C ALA A 95 -14.20 -24.75 25.59
N GLU A 96 -13.37 -25.70 26.05
CA GLU A 96 -13.25 -26.05 27.47
C GLU A 96 -12.68 -24.91 28.32
N GLU A 97 -11.79 -24.09 27.74
CA GLU A 97 -11.25 -22.89 28.38
C GLU A 97 -12.21 -21.69 28.34
N GLY A 98 -13.40 -21.82 27.75
CA GLY A 98 -14.38 -20.73 27.63
C GLY A 98 -14.00 -19.65 26.60
N LYS A 99 -13.15 -19.99 25.63
CA LYS A 99 -12.58 -19.08 24.61
C LYS A 99 -13.29 -19.15 23.25
N GLY A 100 -14.46 -19.80 23.21
CA GLY A 100 -15.16 -20.16 21.97
C GLY A 100 -14.48 -21.30 21.24
N GLU A 101 -14.69 -21.41 19.93
CA GLU A 101 -14.14 -22.52 19.15
C GLU A 101 -12.73 -22.24 18.63
N ARG A 102 -12.04 -23.28 18.14
CA ARG A 102 -10.81 -23.11 17.37
C ARG A 102 -11.11 -22.38 16.05
N LEU A 103 -10.43 -21.24 15.86
CA LEU A 103 -10.36 -20.51 14.61
C LEU A 103 -9.21 -20.97 13.72
N LEU A 104 -8.02 -21.22 14.29
CA LEU A 104 -6.83 -21.63 13.53
C LEU A 104 -6.14 -22.84 14.16
N CYS A 105 -5.70 -23.77 13.32
CA CYS A 105 -4.83 -24.85 13.74
C CYS A 105 -3.35 -24.39 13.82
N PRO A 106 -2.49 -25.11 14.54
CA PRO A 106 -1.06 -24.83 14.56
C PRO A 106 -0.42 -25.06 13.17
N PRO A 107 0.84 -24.65 12.98
CA PRO A 107 1.59 -25.01 11.77
C PRO A 107 1.55 -26.52 11.47
N ASN A 108 1.46 -26.87 10.19
CA ASN A 108 1.38 -28.25 9.68
C ASN A 108 0.17 -29.05 10.19
N HIS A 109 -0.95 -28.39 10.44
CA HIS A 109 -2.21 -29.04 10.80
C HIS A 109 -3.37 -28.49 9.98
N THR A 110 -4.35 -29.35 9.66
CA THR A 110 -5.59 -28.95 9.02
C THR A 110 -6.79 -29.19 9.93
N MET A 111 -7.78 -28.30 9.87
CA MET A 111 -9.00 -28.40 10.64
C MET A 111 -10.05 -29.32 9.99
N CYS A 112 -10.55 -30.28 10.76
CA CYS A 112 -11.60 -31.22 10.36
C CYS A 112 -12.99 -30.75 10.84
N ALA A 113 -14.04 -31.25 10.20
CA ALA A 113 -15.42 -30.82 10.44
C ALA A 113 -15.98 -31.29 11.78
N GLY A 114 -15.49 -32.40 12.31
CA GLY A 114 -15.95 -33.00 13.56
C GLY A 114 -15.54 -32.17 14.78
N ARG A 115 -16.54 -31.85 15.62
CA ARG A 115 -16.37 -31.21 16.92
C ARG A 115 -16.18 -32.26 18.02
N LEU A 116 -15.08 -32.99 17.93
CA LEU A 116 -14.80 -34.12 18.82
C LEU A 116 -13.58 -33.85 19.72
N CYS A 117 -12.88 -32.74 19.50
CA CYS A 117 -11.65 -32.38 20.21
C CYS A 117 -11.91 -31.29 21.25
N GLY A 118 -10.92 -30.98 22.10
CA GLY A 118 -11.02 -29.90 23.09
C GLY A 118 -12.22 -30.02 24.03
N GLY A 119 -12.38 -31.17 24.68
CA GLY A 119 -13.55 -31.48 25.51
C GLY A 119 -14.80 -31.91 24.75
N GLY A 120 -14.68 -32.23 23.45
CA GLY A 120 -15.80 -32.66 22.61
C GLY A 120 -16.62 -31.51 22.03
N ALA A 121 -16.03 -30.31 21.97
CA ALA A 121 -16.68 -29.10 21.49
C ALA A 121 -15.87 -28.34 20.42
N ASP A 122 -14.56 -28.60 20.30
CA ASP A 122 -13.70 -27.99 19.29
C ASP A 122 -13.59 -28.85 18.02
N HIS A 123 -13.46 -28.15 16.89
CA HIS A 123 -13.02 -28.76 15.64
C HIS A 123 -11.61 -29.36 15.77
N CYS A 124 -11.43 -30.60 15.31
CA CYS A 124 -10.15 -31.28 15.39
C CYS A 124 -9.11 -30.68 14.43
N CYS A 125 -7.86 -30.57 14.89
CA CYS A 125 -6.71 -30.14 14.08
C CYS A 125 -5.81 -31.36 13.87
N MET A 126 -5.80 -31.90 12.66
CA MET A 126 -5.04 -33.10 12.32
C MET A 126 -3.71 -32.73 11.70
N ALA A 127 -2.64 -33.42 12.11
CA ALA A 127 -1.33 -33.21 11.53
C ALA A 127 -1.35 -33.51 10.02
N GLN A 128 -0.67 -32.67 9.27
CA GLN A 128 -0.44 -32.88 7.85
C GLN A 128 0.73 -33.86 7.65
N ASP A 129 0.65 -34.68 6.61
CA ASP A 129 1.77 -35.46 6.10
C ASP A 129 2.81 -34.54 5.41
N PRO A 130 3.99 -35.06 5.00
CA PRO A 130 5.01 -34.27 4.30
C PRO A 130 4.55 -33.65 2.97
N GLU A 131 3.44 -34.13 2.40
CA GLU A 131 2.84 -33.63 1.17
C GLU A 131 1.74 -32.59 1.44
N GLY A 132 1.43 -32.31 2.71
CA GLY A 132 0.45 -31.31 3.15
C GLY A 132 -0.98 -31.85 3.33
N HIS A 133 -1.20 -33.17 3.23
CA HIS A 133 -2.53 -33.77 3.40
C HIS A 133 -2.81 -34.13 4.85
N ALA A 134 -4.05 -33.97 5.31
CA ALA A 134 -4.48 -34.40 6.64
C ALA A 134 -5.62 -35.43 6.51
N ASP A 135 -5.53 -36.54 7.26
CA ASP A 135 -6.61 -37.53 7.30
C ASP A 135 -7.71 -37.10 8.29
N CYS A 136 -8.76 -36.49 7.76
CA CYS A 136 -9.95 -36.12 8.53
C CYS A 136 -11.06 -37.20 8.53
N SER A 137 -10.83 -38.41 8.03
CA SER A 137 -11.87 -39.44 7.88
C SER A 137 -12.52 -39.83 9.22
N GLY A 138 -11.73 -39.97 10.28
CA GLY A 138 -12.21 -40.22 11.65
C GLY A 138 -12.81 -38.99 12.37
N HIS A 139 -12.77 -37.82 11.73
CA HIS A 139 -13.14 -36.53 12.33
C HIS A 139 -14.16 -35.79 11.47
N GLY A 140 -15.09 -36.50 10.84
CA GLY A 140 -16.21 -35.90 10.09
C GLY A 140 -15.82 -35.31 8.72
N GLY A 141 -14.62 -35.62 8.22
CA GLY A 141 -14.10 -35.07 6.96
C GLY A 141 -13.54 -33.66 7.11
N TRP A 142 -13.14 -33.05 5.99
CA TRP A 142 -12.59 -31.70 5.96
C TRP A 142 -13.62 -30.67 6.41
N ARG A 143 -13.24 -29.73 7.29
CA ARG A 143 -14.14 -28.65 7.69
C ARG A 143 -14.46 -27.83 6.44
N ARG A 144 -15.74 -27.79 6.07
CA ARG A 144 -16.22 -26.92 4.99
C ARG A 144 -16.41 -25.52 5.53
N CYS A 145 -16.30 -24.53 4.64
CA CYS A 145 -16.64 -23.18 5.01
C CYS A 145 -18.13 -23.06 5.34
N PRO A 146 -18.51 -22.51 6.50
CA PRO A 146 -19.89 -22.11 6.69
C PRO A 146 -20.21 -21.07 5.61
N PHE A 147 -21.25 -21.33 4.81
CA PHE A 147 -21.76 -20.38 3.83
C PHE A 147 -22.10 -19.08 4.58
N GLN A 148 -21.41 -17.98 4.25
CA GLN A 148 -21.83 -16.68 4.74
C GLN A 148 -23.11 -16.29 4.00
N ARG A 149 -24.22 -16.11 4.73
CA ARG A 149 -25.39 -15.40 4.21
C ARG A 149 -24.94 -14.03 3.71
N VAL A 150 -25.28 -13.71 2.48
CA VAL A 150 -24.96 -12.43 1.80
C VAL A 150 -25.86 -11.30 2.33
N GLU A 151 -26.10 -11.25 3.64
CA GLU A 151 -26.81 -10.14 4.27
C GLU A 151 -25.88 -8.94 4.48
N ASN A 152 -24.56 -9.12 4.29
CA ASN A 152 -23.54 -8.07 4.40
C ASN A 152 -22.43 -8.28 3.37
N MET A 153 -22.70 -8.00 2.10
CA MET A 153 -21.66 -8.03 1.07
C MET A 153 -20.67 -6.88 1.28
N GLN A 154 -19.64 -7.12 2.09
CA GLN A 154 -18.43 -6.33 2.00
C GLN A 154 -17.66 -6.82 0.77
N ILE A 155 -17.33 -5.93 -0.16
CA ILE A 155 -16.34 -6.19 -1.21
C ILE A 155 -14.98 -6.32 -0.51
N GLY A 156 -14.77 -7.48 0.11
CA GLY A 156 -13.57 -7.81 0.86
C GLY A 156 -12.46 -8.24 -0.09
N ARG A 157 -11.21 -7.97 0.31
CA ARG A 157 -9.99 -8.45 -0.37
C ARG A 157 -10.11 -9.95 -0.65
N ASN A 158 -10.31 -10.33 -1.90
CA ASN A 158 -10.13 -11.70 -2.33
C ASN A 158 -8.61 -12.01 -2.33
N ARG A 159 -8.14 -12.90 -1.45
CA ARG A 159 -6.71 -13.26 -1.38
C ARG A 159 -6.30 -14.26 -2.47
N SER A 160 -7.22 -14.89 -3.21
CA SER A 160 -6.86 -15.87 -4.26
C SER A 160 -6.71 -15.25 -5.65
N THR A 161 -7.47 -14.20 -5.98
CA THR A 161 -7.36 -13.46 -7.25
C THR A 161 -6.48 -12.21 -7.15
N GLY A 162 -5.95 -11.93 -5.96
CA GLY A 162 -5.45 -10.61 -5.63
C GLY A 162 -6.61 -9.62 -5.37
N PRO A 163 -6.30 -8.47 -4.77
CA PRO A 163 -7.17 -7.30 -4.71
C PRO A 163 -7.92 -7.09 -6.02
N GLN A 164 -9.25 -6.90 -5.93
CA GLN A 164 -10.12 -6.64 -7.08
C GLN A 164 -9.53 -5.52 -7.91
N THR A 165 -9.27 -5.75 -9.20
CA THR A 165 -8.81 -4.69 -10.09
C THR A 165 -9.89 -3.62 -10.17
N VAL A 166 -9.53 -2.37 -10.38
CA VAL A 166 -10.52 -1.30 -10.59
C VAL A 166 -11.08 -1.44 -12.01
N GLY A 167 -12.38 -1.25 -12.19
CA GLY A 167 -13.01 -1.60 -13.46
C GLY A 167 -14.49 -1.91 -13.36
N LYS A 168 -15.04 -2.38 -14.48
CA LYS A 168 -16.38 -2.96 -14.54
C LYS A 168 -16.25 -4.47 -14.32
N HIS A 169 -16.96 -4.96 -13.32
CA HIS A 169 -17.04 -6.37 -13.01
C HIS A 169 -18.47 -6.85 -13.25
N LEU A 170 -18.58 -8.00 -13.88
CA LEU A 170 -19.87 -8.66 -14.00
C LEU A 170 -20.18 -9.33 -12.65
N PHE A 171 -21.31 -8.98 -12.08
CA PHE A 171 -21.82 -9.58 -10.85
C PHE A 171 -22.69 -10.77 -11.23
N CYS A 172 -22.32 -11.98 -10.80
CA CYS A 172 -22.99 -13.21 -11.21
C CYS A 172 -23.58 -13.97 -10.01
N LYS A 173 -24.76 -14.55 -10.22
CA LYS A 173 -25.44 -15.47 -9.30
C LYS A 173 -25.06 -16.92 -9.60
N CYS A 174 -24.72 -17.66 -8.56
CA CYS A 174 -24.66 -19.11 -8.59
C CYS A 174 -25.64 -19.69 -7.57
N THR A 175 -26.62 -20.46 -8.05
CA THR A 175 -27.43 -21.30 -7.15
C THR A 175 -26.65 -22.57 -6.76
N GLU A 176 -27.05 -23.23 -5.68
CA GLU A 176 -26.48 -24.54 -5.31
C GLU A 176 -26.65 -25.57 -6.45
N GLU A 177 -27.76 -25.51 -7.18
CA GLU A 177 -28.01 -26.38 -8.32
C GLU A 177 -27.07 -26.09 -9.50
N ASP A 178 -26.82 -24.81 -9.80
CA ASP A 178 -25.87 -24.40 -10.84
C ASP A 178 -24.46 -24.87 -10.52
N PHE A 179 -24.06 -24.76 -9.25
CA PHE A 179 -22.79 -25.26 -8.75
C PHE A 179 -22.66 -26.79 -8.93
N MET A 180 -23.66 -27.55 -8.46
CA MET A 180 -23.66 -29.01 -8.56
C MET A 180 -23.63 -29.52 -10.01
N ARG A 181 -24.11 -28.70 -10.96
CA ARG A 181 -24.09 -29.00 -12.39
C ARG A 181 -22.88 -28.41 -13.14
N ASN A 182 -21.99 -27.69 -12.45
CA ASN A 182 -20.91 -26.92 -13.07
C ASN A 182 -21.43 -26.00 -14.20
N ALA A 183 -22.61 -25.41 -13.99
CA ALA A 183 -23.27 -24.52 -14.93
C ALA A 183 -22.61 -23.14 -14.95
N THR A 184 -22.83 -22.38 -16.01
CA THR A 184 -22.45 -20.96 -16.10
C THR A 184 -23.26 -20.16 -15.09
N ALA A 185 -22.60 -19.30 -14.31
CA ALA A 185 -23.30 -18.40 -13.40
C ALA A 185 -24.21 -17.44 -14.19
N THR A 186 -25.30 -17.00 -13.57
CA THR A 186 -26.27 -16.10 -14.22
C THR A 186 -25.88 -14.64 -13.93
N PRO A 187 -25.70 -13.77 -14.94
CA PRO A 187 -25.39 -12.36 -14.69
C PRO A 187 -26.55 -11.67 -13.98
N LEU A 188 -26.22 -10.91 -12.94
CA LEU A 188 -27.15 -10.10 -12.14
C LEU A 188 -27.01 -8.60 -12.43
N GLY A 189 -25.83 -8.16 -12.88
CA GLY A 189 -25.59 -6.75 -13.21
C GLY A 189 -24.10 -6.43 -13.40
N GLU A 190 -23.80 -5.15 -13.61
CA GLU A 190 -22.43 -4.63 -13.63
C GLU A 190 -22.15 -3.88 -12.32
N LEU A 191 -21.01 -4.18 -11.70
CA LEU A 191 -20.43 -3.40 -10.61
C LEU A 191 -19.29 -2.56 -11.18
N GLU A 192 -19.35 -1.25 -11.01
CA GLU A 192 -18.29 -0.34 -11.41
C GLU A 192 -17.44 0.03 -10.18
N LEU A 193 -16.22 -0.53 -10.10
CA LEU A 193 -15.26 -0.21 -9.05
C LEU A 193 -14.36 0.94 -9.50
N ILE A 194 -14.60 2.12 -8.92
CA ILE A 194 -13.85 3.34 -9.19
C ILE A 194 -12.66 3.42 -8.23
N GLY A 195 -11.48 3.71 -8.77
CA GLY A 195 -10.28 3.94 -7.96
C GLY A 195 -8.97 3.70 -8.70
N PRO A 196 -7.84 3.91 -8.03
CA PRO A 196 -6.53 3.48 -8.50
C PRO A 196 -6.29 1.98 -8.26
N ASP A 197 -5.40 1.38 -9.06
CA ASP A 197 -4.86 0.06 -8.78
C ASP A 197 -3.94 0.09 -7.54
N HIS A 198 -4.14 -0.85 -6.61
CA HIS A 198 -3.42 -0.99 -5.33
C HIS A 198 -1.96 -1.42 -5.47
N PHE A 199 -1.52 -1.90 -6.63
CA PHE A 199 -0.21 -2.54 -6.80
C PHE A 199 0.86 -1.70 -7.48
N GLN A 200 0.63 -0.41 -7.59
CA GLN A 200 1.60 0.47 -8.21
C GLN A 200 2.75 0.72 -7.25
N LEU A 201 3.99 0.54 -7.71
CA LEU A 201 5.18 0.92 -6.95
C LEU A 201 6.00 1.89 -7.80
N THR A 202 6.16 3.10 -7.31
CA THR A 202 7.02 4.11 -7.94
C THR A 202 8.21 4.41 -7.05
N THR A 203 9.35 4.65 -7.68
CA THR A 203 10.56 5.10 -6.97
C THR A 203 10.86 6.54 -7.32
N CYS A 204 10.86 7.41 -6.31
CA CYS A 204 11.43 8.75 -6.35
C CYS A 204 12.83 8.72 -5.80
N THR A 205 13.68 9.64 -6.23
CA THR A 205 14.92 9.93 -5.50
C THR A 205 14.78 11.30 -4.85
N LEU A 206 15.26 11.47 -3.62
CA LEU A 206 15.55 12.81 -3.11
C LEU A 206 16.50 13.53 -4.08
N GLY A 207 16.49 14.85 -4.10
CA GLY A 207 17.33 15.64 -4.99
C GLY A 207 16.79 15.80 -6.42
N THR A 208 15.92 14.91 -6.90
CA THR A 208 15.41 15.01 -8.28
C THR A 208 14.30 16.04 -8.37
N PRO A 209 14.36 17.03 -9.29
CA PRO A 209 13.41 18.15 -9.34
C PRO A 209 11.95 17.71 -9.58
N TYR A 210 11.74 16.53 -10.15
CA TYR A 210 10.43 15.95 -10.38
C TYR A 210 10.44 14.50 -9.95
N CYS A 211 9.41 14.09 -9.21
CA CYS A 211 9.03 12.70 -9.13
C CYS A 211 7.62 12.52 -9.67
N GLU A 212 7.51 11.73 -10.74
CA GLU A 212 6.25 11.51 -11.43
C GLU A 212 5.65 10.19 -10.98
N PHE A 213 4.39 10.24 -10.54
CA PHE A 213 3.62 9.07 -10.19
C PHE A 213 2.43 8.93 -11.14
N PHE A 214 2.50 7.93 -12.01
CA PHE A 214 1.42 7.65 -12.93
C PHE A 214 0.51 6.60 -12.32
N LEU A 215 -0.74 6.98 -12.06
CA LEU A 215 -1.81 6.05 -11.74
C LEU A 215 -2.10 5.16 -12.95
N ARG A 216 -1.37 4.04 -13.06
CA ARG A 216 -1.59 3.05 -14.12
C ARG A 216 -2.83 2.21 -13.83
N ASN A 217 -3.63 1.92 -14.84
CA ASN A 217 -4.82 1.08 -14.69
C ASN A 217 -5.84 1.65 -13.68
N SER A 218 -5.92 2.97 -13.50
CA SER A 218 -6.99 3.57 -12.70
C SER A 218 -8.30 3.57 -13.48
N TYR A 219 -9.42 3.27 -12.83
CA TYR A 219 -10.74 3.26 -13.45
C TYR A 219 -11.65 4.29 -12.79
N GLY A 220 -12.37 5.09 -13.59
CA GLY A 220 -13.29 6.13 -13.11
C GLY A 220 -12.65 7.29 -12.34
N VAL A 221 -11.33 7.27 -12.13
CA VAL A 221 -10.57 8.27 -11.39
C VAL A 221 -10.58 9.59 -12.14
N ARG A 222 -11.19 10.62 -11.54
CA ARG A 222 -11.28 11.94 -12.17
C ARG A 222 -10.10 12.83 -11.77
N PRO A 223 -9.58 13.59 -12.74
CA PRO A 223 -8.54 14.58 -12.54
C PRO A 223 -8.69 15.50 -11.33
N GLN A 224 -9.85 16.15 -11.21
CA GLN A 224 -9.99 17.28 -10.31
C GLN A 224 -10.39 16.82 -8.90
N THR A 225 -10.76 15.56 -8.74
CA THR A 225 -11.27 15.00 -7.49
C THR A 225 -10.26 14.06 -6.85
N THR A 226 -9.23 13.63 -7.57
CA THR A 226 -8.29 12.64 -7.06
C THR A 226 -7.19 13.29 -6.25
N MET A 227 -7.13 12.92 -4.96
CA MET A 227 -6.09 13.33 -4.04
C MET A 227 -5.31 12.10 -3.58
N LEU A 228 -3.97 12.20 -3.60
CA LEU A 228 -3.09 11.22 -2.99
C LEU A 228 -2.39 11.79 -1.76
N GLN A 229 -2.20 10.94 -0.77
CA GLN A 229 -1.45 11.19 0.45
C GLN A 229 -0.41 10.09 0.64
N ALA A 230 0.88 10.45 0.73
CA ALA A 230 1.91 9.49 1.11
C ALA A 230 2.03 9.40 2.64
N THR A 231 2.24 8.18 3.16
CA THR A 231 2.34 7.88 4.59
C THR A 231 3.29 6.71 4.81
N PRO A 232 4.10 6.69 5.90
CA PRO A 232 4.93 5.53 6.23
C PRO A 232 4.10 4.36 6.81
N LEU A 233 2.83 4.60 7.14
CA LEU A 233 1.90 3.61 7.65
C LEU A 233 0.94 3.13 6.55
N PRO A 234 0.38 1.91 6.67
CA PRO A 234 -0.75 1.47 5.86
C PRO A 234 -1.94 2.45 5.87
N CYS A 235 -2.71 2.48 4.78
CA CYS A 235 -3.81 3.45 4.60
C CYS A 235 -4.95 3.31 5.63
N ASP A 236 -5.16 2.11 6.17
CA ASP A 236 -6.12 1.83 7.23
C ASP A 236 -5.66 2.33 8.62
N LEU A 237 -4.42 2.78 8.75
CA LEU A 237 -3.83 3.27 10.00
C LEU A 237 -3.40 4.75 9.93
N VAL A 238 -3.82 5.49 8.91
CA VAL A 238 -3.35 6.87 8.67
C VAL A 238 -3.71 7.80 9.83
N HIS A 239 -4.78 7.52 10.59
CA HIS A 239 -5.21 8.35 11.72
C HIS A 239 -4.26 8.26 12.92
N ALA A 240 -3.42 7.22 12.95
CA ALA A 240 -2.37 7.08 13.95
C ALA A 240 -1.14 7.95 13.62
N THR A 241 -1.08 8.62 12.47
CA THR A 241 0.05 9.49 12.13
C THR A 241 0.04 10.78 12.95
N PRO A 242 1.18 11.20 13.54
CA PRO A 242 1.28 12.46 14.28
C PRO A 242 0.86 13.67 13.43
N PRO A 243 0.22 14.71 14.02
CA PRO A 243 -0.21 15.94 13.34
C PRO A 243 0.84 16.60 12.44
N ASP A 244 2.11 16.51 12.81
CA ASP A 244 3.22 17.10 12.06
C ASP A 244 3.48 16.37 10.72
N PHE A 245 3.08 15.11 10.60
CA PHE A 245 3.19 14.36 9.35
C PHE A 245 2.14 14.80 8.32
N GLN A 246 1.03 15.40 8.77
CA GLN A 246 -0.22 15.53 8.03
C GLN A 246 -0.25 16.71 7.03
N LYS A 247 0.65 17.68 7.16
CA LYS A 247 0.58 18.94 6.40
C LYS A 247 1.20 18.91 5.00
N HIS A 248 2.03 17.92 4.65
CA HIS A 248 3.03 18.12 3.59
C HIS A 248 3.04 17.04 2.48
N PHE A 249 1.95 16.29 2.27
CA PHE A 249 1.93 15.29 1.18
C PHE A 249 0.60 15.23 0.43
N ARG A 250 -0.10 16.37 0.29
CA ARG A 250 -1.28 16.45 -0.58
C ARG A 250 -0.84 16.84 -1.97
N THR A 251 -1.09 15.97 -2.94
CA THR A 251 -0.88 16.27 -4.36
C THR A 251 -2.23 16.45 -5.07
N GLY A 252 -2.24 17.38 -6.01
CA GLY A 252 -3.33 17.52 -6.98
C GLY A 252 -2.93 16.84 -8.29
N TRP A 253 -3.86 16.14 -8.91
CA TRP A 253 -3.67 15.52 -10.22
C TRP A 253 -3.76 16.60 -11.33
N GLN A 254 -2.89 16.53 -12.35
CA GLN A 254 -2.88 17.49 -13.47
C GLN A 254 -3.35 16.81 -14.78
N PRO A 255 -4.43 17.31 -15.43
CA PRO A 255 -4.99 16.71 -16.64
C PRO A 255 -4.12 16.63 -17.85
N ASP A 256 -3.25 17.61 -18.02
CA ASP A 256 -2.55 17.75 -19.28
C ASP A 256 -1.45 16.69 -19.47
N LEU A 257 -1.13 15.93 -18.41
CA LEU A 257 -0.01 15.00 -18.39
C LEU A 257 -0.37 13.56 -17.98
N GLY A 258 -1.65 13.27 -17.68
CA GLY A 258 -2.12 11.90 -17.40
C GLY A 258 -1.54 11.26 -16.13
N GLY A 259 -1.06 12.06 -15.17
CA GLY A 259 -0.38 11.59 -13.95
C GLY A 259 -0.60 12.48 -12.73
N VAL A 260 -0.24 11.95 -11.56
CA VAL A 260 -0.15 12.71 -10.31
C VAL A 260 1.29 13.21 -10.16
N TYR A 261 1.43 14.51 -9.95
CA TYR A 261 2.72 15.15 -9.73
C TYR A 261 2.84 15.58 -8.29
N PHE A 262 3.99 15.28 -7.68
CA PHE A 262 4.41 15.93 -6.44
C PHE A 262 4.95 17.32 -6.81
N THR A 263 4.08 18.32 -6.88
CA THR A 263 4.42 19.66 -7.39
C THR A 263 5.25 20.49 -6.42
N ASN A 264 5.23 20.19 -5.12
CA ASN A 264 6.07 20.87 -4.14
C ASN A 264 7.25 20.01 -3.70
N TYR A 265 8.30 20.02 -4.52
CA TYR A 265 9.55 19.31 -4.27
C TYR A 265 10.16 19.60 -2.89
N THR A 266 9.99 20.83 -2.38
CA THR A 266 10.54 21.23 -1.07
C THR A 266 9.98 20.40 0.09
N ASP A 267 8.73 19.97 -0.01
CA ASP A 267 8.10 19.12 1.01
C ASP A 267 8.74 17.72 1.01
N MET A 268 9.08 17.17 -0.16
CA MET A 268 9.77 15.87 -0.27
C MET A 268 11.21 15.93 0.24
N ALA A 269 11.94 17.00 -0.07
CA ALA A 269 13.34 17.19 0.34
C ALA A 269 13.53 17.21 1.87
N THR A 270 12.46 17.41 2.63
CA THR A 270 12.47 17.38 4.10
C THR A 270 12.24 16.01 4.72
N ARG A 271 11.91 14.99 3.91
CA ARG A 271 11.55 13.67 4.40
C ARG A 271 12.73 12.71 4.43
N ASP A 272 12.63 11.78 5.36
CA ASP A 272 13.53 10.64 5.40
C ASP A 272 13.20 9.70 4.23
N PRO A 273 14.22 9.15 3.55
CA PRO A 273 14.02 8.17 2.52
C PRO A 273 13.44 6.87 3.13
N GLY A 274 12.66 6.12 2.35
CA GLY A 274 11.96 4.94 2.84
C GLY A 274 10.84 4.48 1.91
N ILE A 275 10.03 3.53 2.38
CA ILE A 275 8.85 3.04 1.68
C ILE A 275 7.62 3.66 2.32
N TYR A 276 6.78 4.27 1.50
CA TYR A 276 5.55 4.94 1.88
C TYR A 276 4.38 4.24 1.18
N SER A 277 3.25 4.12 1.86
CA SER A 277 1.97 3.81 1.20
C SER A 277 1.41 5.09 0.59
N LEU A 278 0.91 4.98 -0.64
CA LEU A 278 0.13 6.03 -1.29
C LEU A 278 -1.34 5.73 -1.01
N CYS A 279 -2.01 6.67 -0.34
CA CYS A 279 -3.39 6.54 0.02
C CYS A 279 -4.24 7.49 -0.81
N TRP A 280 -5.37 7.00 -1.29
CA TRP A 280 -6.24 7.69 -2.22
C TRP A 280 -7.52 8.16 -1.53
N CYS A 281 -7.98 9.32 -1.99
CA CYS A 281 -9.27 9.87 -1.67
C CYS A 281 -9.88 10.51 -2.90
N GLU A 282 -11.17 10.25 -3.14
CA GLU A 282 -11.95 10.99 -4.12
C GLU A 282 -12.72 12.13 -3.45
N LYS A 283 -12.48 13.34 -3.95
CA LYS A 283 -13.23 14.55 -3.60
C LYS A 283 -14.52 14.60 -4.41
N SER A 284 -15.47 13.72 -4.10
CA SER A 284 -16.78 13.67 -4.75
C SER A 284 -17.73 14.75 -4.23
N THR A 285 -17.55 15.19 -2.98
CA THR A 285 -18.43 16.13 -2.27
C THR A 285 -17.65 17.15 -1.42
N GLU A 286 -18.32 18.22 -1.01
CA GLU A 286 -17.79 19.20 -0.06
C GLU A 286 -17.52 18.52 1.29
N GLY A 287 -16.31 18.64 1.86
CA GLY A 287 -15.89 17.87 3.04
C GLY A 287 -15.02 16.64 2.75
N ALA A 288 -15.01 16.12 1.51
CA ALA A 288 -14.21 14.94 1.18
C ALA A 288 -12.71 15.28 1.05
N CYS A 289 -11.86 14.37 1.56
CA CYS A 289 -10.39 14.51 1.57
C CYS A 289 -9.89 15.65 2.45
N GLU A 290 -10.68 16.06 3.44
CA GLU A 290 -10.30 17.11 4.38
C GLU A 290 -9.56 16.53 5.58
N SER A 291 -9.93 15.32 5.99
CA SER A 291 -9.31 14.58 7.08
C SER A 291 -8.39 13.48 6.57
N LEU A 292 -7.55 12.95 7.45
CA LEU A 292 -6.77 11.75 7.13
C LEU A 292 -7.63 10.47 7.12
N GLU A 293 -8.78 10.49 7.79
CA GLU A 293 -9.86 9.47 7.77
C GLU A 293 -10.38 9.19 6.38
N ASP A 294 -10.26 10.18 5.52
CA ASP A 294 -10.65 10.06 4.13
C ASP A 294 -9.65 9.23 3.28
N TYR A 295 -8.40 9.10 3.70
CA TYR A 295 -7.35 8.44 2.91
C TYR A 295 -7.14 6.98 3.33
N ASN A 296 -8.22 6.21 3.37
CA ASN A 296 -8.20 4.81 3.85
C ASN A 296 -8.02 3.76 2.74
N LEU A 297 -7.98 4.17 1.47
CA LEU A 297 -7.79 3.28 0.32
C LEU A 297 -6.36 3.34 -0.21
N SER A 298 -5.76 2.19 -0.50
CA SER A 298 -4.40 2.11 -1.04
C SER A 298 -4.38 2.35 -2.54
N ALA A 299 -3.53 3.26 -2.99
CA ALA A 299 -3.22 3.59 -4.37
C ALA A 299 -1.87 3.03 -4.84
N GLY A 300 -1.19 2.28 -3.96
CA GLY A 300 0.14 1.74 -4.23
C GLY A 300 1.17 2.12 -3.16
N GLY A 301 2.43 1.99 -3.53
CA GLY A 301 3.60 2.34 -2.74
C GLY A 301 4.48 3.36 -3.45
N LEU A 302 5.14 4.17 -2.63
CA LEU A 302 6.16 5.12 -3.03
C LEU A 302 7.46 4.76 -2.32
N VAL A 303 8.48 4.43 -3.10
CA VAL A 303 9.85 4.29 -2.61
C VAL A 303 10.53 5.63 -2.77
N LEU A 304 10.88 6.29 -1.67
CA LEU A 304 11.69 7.49 -1.67
C LEU A 304 13.13 7.10 -1.38
N ALA A 305 13.95 6.99 -2.43
CA ALA A 305 15.38 6.68 -2.31
C ALA A 305 16.17 7.95 -1.99
N GLY A 306 17.26 7.82 -1.23
CA GLY A 306 18.14 8.96 -0.93
C GLY A 306 18.92 8.79 0.37
N PRO A 307 19.65 9.83 0.78
CA PRO A 307 20.37 9.87 2.06
C PRO A 307 19.40 10.05 3.23
N VAL A 308 19.64 9.33 4.32
CA VAL A 308 18.97 9.54 5.60
C VAL A 308 19.55 10.78 6.26
N ARG A 309 18.71 11.67 6.78
CA ARG A 309 19.20 12.82 7.55
C ARG A 309 19.80 12.37 8.85
N GLU A 310 21.11 12.58 8.98
CA GLU A 310 21.76 12.41 10.26
C GLU A 310 21.53 13.65 11.11
N ARG A 311 21.03 13.45 12.33
CA ARG A 311 20.92 14.53 13.33
C ARG A 311 22.26 14.86 13.99
N LYS A 312 23.35 14.22 13.56
CA LYS A 312 24.67 14.40 14.12
C LYS A 312 25.35 15.60 13.46
N THR A 313 25.76 16.57 14.27
CA THR A 313 26.65 17.64 13.81
C THR A 313 28.06 17.09 13.66
N ILE A 314 28.64 17.24 12.48
CA ILE A 314 30.02 16.86 12.18
C ILE A 314 30.91 18.04 12.55
N HIS A 315 31.99 17.79 13.27
CA HIS A 315 32.97 18.81 13.60
C HIS A 315 34.22 18.59 12.76
N ALA A 316 34.63 19.61 12.02
CA ALA A 316 35.84 19.62 11.22
C ALA A 316 36.75 20.77 11.66
N VAL A 317 38.05 20.62 11.42
CA VAL A 317 39.07 21.63 11.73
C VAL A 317 39.69 22.10 10.42
N PHE A 318 39.93 23.40 10.32
CA PHE A 318 40.54 24.00 9.14
C PHE A 318 41.93 23.41 8.87
N GLY A 319 42.22 23.06 7.62
CA GLY A 319 43.49 22.44 7.21
C GLY A 319 43.60 20.94 7.51
N GLU A 320 42.59 20.30 8.10
CA GLU A 320 42.57 18.84 8.30
C GLU A 320 41.61 18.16 7.30
N GLU A 321 41.99 16.97 6.82
CA GLU A 321 41.06 16.13 6.07
C GLU A 321 39.98 15.58 7.00
N PHE A 322 38.72 15.63 6.56
CA PHE A 322 37.64 14.94 7.23
C PHE A 322 36.78 14.16 6.24
N THR A 323 36.27 13.03 6.73
CA THR A 323 35.36 12.16 6.01
C THR A 323 33.97 12.22 6.61
N VAL A 324 32.98 12.05 5.75
CA VAL A 324 31.59 11.96 6.14
C VAL A 324 31.00 10.65 5.62
N SER A 325 30.46 9.88 6.54
CA SER A 325 29.65 8.71 6.23
C SER A 325 28.19 9.14 6.15
N VAL A 326 27.50 8.77 5.09
CA VAL A 326 26.07 9.06 4.91
C VAL A 326 25.35 7.76 4.67
N HIS A 327 24.35 7.49 5.50
CA HIS A 327 23.47 6.34 5.30
C HIS A 327 22.53 6.59 4.12
N MET A 328 22.48 5.67 3.16
CA MET A 328 21.72 5.76 1.91
C MET A 328 20.67 4.67 1.88
N VAL A 329 19.43 5.01 1.53
CA VAL A 329 18.33 4.05 1.38
C VAL A 329 17.99 3.90 -0.10
N LEU A 330 18.11 2.68 -0.61
CA LEU A 330 17.67 2.27 -1.96
C LEU A 330 18.26 3.11 -3.11
N VAL A 331 19.43 3.72 -2.91
CA VAL A 331 20.16 4.43 -3.97
C VAL A 331 21.05 3.42 -4.71
N THR A 332 20.51 2.80 -5.75
CA THR A 332 21.25 1.83 -6.56
C THR A 332 21.96 2.52 -7.72
N GLY A 333 23.30 2.52 -7.71
CA GLY A 333 24.13 3.07 -8.79
C GLY A 333 23.99 4.60 -8.98
N GLY A 334 25.02 5.20 -9.56
CA GLY A 334 25.11 6.65 -9.71
C GLY A 334 26.19 7.27 -8.82
N GLU A 335 26.91 8.24 -9.37
CA GLU A 335 27.75 9.11 -8.56
C GLU A 335 26.84 9.98 -7.68
N SER A 336 27.02 9.88 -6.36
CA SER A 336 26.46 10.85 -5.42
C SER A 336 27.50 11.93 -5.18
N GLN A 337 27.05 13.17 -5.05
CA GLN A 337 27.93 14.29 -4.71
C GLN A 337 27.43 14.95 -3.42
N LEU A 338 28.38 15.36 -2.58
CA LEU A 338 28.12 16.20 -1.42
C LEU A 338 28.82 17.54 -1.58
N ARG A 339 28.15 18.58 -1.09
CA ARG A 339 28.70 19.94 -1.01
C ARG A 339 28.49 20.52 0.37
N LEU A 340 29.44 21.36 0.77
CA LEU A 340 29.28 22.27 1.90
C LEU A 340 28.75 23.60 1.38
N GLN A 341 27.60 24.02 1.91
CA GLN A 341 26.93 25.28 1.57
C GLN A 341 26.39 25.96 2.83
N SER A 342 26.04 27.24 2.73
CA SER A 342 25.36 27.96 3.81
C SER A 342 23.91 27.49 4.01
N SER A 343 23.26 27.07 2.94
CA SER A 343 21.93 26.42 2.91
C SER A 343 21.83 25.47 1.71
N CYS A 344 20.90 24.50 1.76
CA CYS A 344 20.61 23.62 0.62
C CYS A 344 19.46 24.20 -0.22
N THR A 345 19.69 25.39 -0.75
CA THR A 345 18.74 26.13 -1.59
C THR A 345 19.45 26.61 -2.86
N GLU A 346 18.69 26.82 -3.93
CA GLU A 346 19.23 27.33 -5.19
C GLU A 346 20.02 28.63 -4.98
N GLY A 347 21.23 28.71 -5.55
CA GLY A 347 22.11 29.88 -5.48
C GLY A 347 22.93 30.01 -4.18
N ALA A 348 22.88 29.03 -3.27
CA ALA A 348 23.73 29.05 -2.07
C ALA A 348 25.22 28.94 -2.41
N GLU A 349 26.05 29.74 -1.71
CA GLU A 349 27.50 29.74 -1.88
C GLU A 349 28.08 28.34 -1.59
N VAL A 350 28.88 27.83 -2.52
CA VAL A 350 29.55 26.53 -2.42
C VAL A 350 30.94 26.73 -1.86
N TYR A 351 31.22 26.10 -0.72
CA TYR A 351 32.51 26.23 -0.05
C TYR A 351 33.45 25.06 -0.37
N ALA A 352 32.93 23.82 -0.41
CA ALA A 352 33.73 22.63 -0.69
C ALA A 352 32.88 21.54 -1.37
N LYS A 353 33.56 20.65 -2.11
CA LYS A 353 32.95 19.50 -2.80
C LYS A 353 33.62 18.21 -2.33
N ALA A 354 32.82 17.21 -1.95
CA ALA A 354 33.35 15.92 -1.54
C ALA A 354 33.55 14.98 -2.74
N ILE A 355 34.55 14.11 -2.62
CA ILE A 355 34.78 12.99 -3.53
C ILE A 355 34.26 11.72 -2.85
N SER A 356 33.43 10.95 -3.56
CA SER A 356 33.04 9.61 -3.10
C SER A 356 34.27 8.72 -3.06
N LEU A 357 34.59 8.17 -1.88
CA LEU A 357 35.72 7.25 -1.70
C LEU A 357 35.43 5.88 -2.29
N GLU A 358 34.15 5.51 -2.35
CA GLU A 358 33.69 4.26 -2.92
C GLU A 358 33.52 4.45 -4.43
N ARG A 359 34.35 3.75 -5.22
CA ARG A 359 34.02 3.45 -6.61
C ARG A 359 32.94 2.39 -6.57
N ASP A 360 31.69 2.78 -6.74
CA ASP A 360 30.56 1.88 -6.88
C ASP A 360 30.93 0.77 -7.88
N ARG A 361 31.26 -0.42 -7.39
CA ARG A 361 31.26 -1.60 -8.24
C ARG A 361 29.79 -1.86 -8.55
N TRP A 362 29.46 -1.77 -9.82
CA TRP A 362 28.12 -2.01 -10.34
C TRP A 362 27.48 -3.23 -9.65
N GLY A 363 26.37 -3.00 -8.95
CA GLY A 363 25.56 -4.05 -8.33
C GLY A 363 25.71 -4.25 -6.82
N GLN A 364 26.62 -3.55 -6.13
CA GLN A 364 26.68 -3.62 -4.66
C GLN A 364 25.92 -2.43 -4.06
N VAL A 365 24.86 -2.73 -3.31
CA VAL A 365 24.12 -1.75 -2.52
C VAL A 365 24.80 -1.69 -1.15
N SER A 366 25.56 -0.63 -0.87
CA SER A 366 25.97 -0.30 0.49
C SER A 366 24.94 0.65 1.09
N ASP A 367 24.51 0.35 2.31
CA ASP A 367 23.61 1.22 3.08
C ASP A 367 24.36 2.46 3.61
N GLU A 368 25.69 2.49 3.52
CA GLU A 368 26.54 3.58 3.98
C GLU A 368 27.54 3.94 2.87
N LYS A 369 27.66 5.25 2.56
CA LYS A 369 28.66 5.77 1.62
C LYS A 369 29.57 6.78 2.29
N ASN A 370 30.87 6.64 2.04
CA ASN A 370 31.89 7.52 2.58
C ASN A 370 32.34 8.58 1.56
N PHE A 371 32.35 9.83 2.00
CA PHE A 371 32.76 10.99 1.22
C PHE A 371 33.95 11.66 1.90
N SER A 372 35.01 11.98 1.15
CA SER A 372 36.13 12.79 1.66
C SER A 372 36.06 14.19 1.08
N PHE A 373 36.24 15.19 1.95
CA PHE A 373 36.40 16.59 1.54
C PHE A 373 37.86 16.96 1.27
N GLY A 374 38.81 16.03 1.48
CA GLY A 374 40.24 16.33 1.41
C GLY A 374 40.68 17.36 2.45
N GLU A 375 41.90 17.87 2.31
CA GLU A 375 42.37 19.03 3.06
C GLU A 375 41.66 20.29 2.53
N LEU A 376 40.98 21.01 3.43
CA LEU A 376 40.38 22.30 3.11
C LEU A 376 41.50 23.34 2.97
N GLU A 377 41.89 23.66 1.75
CA GLU A 377 42.98 24.61 1.50
C GLU A 377 42.58 26.05 1.88
N GLU A 378 43.54 26.80 2.42
CA GLU A 378 43.36 28.20 2.88
C GLU A 378 42.86 29.16 1.78
N HIS A 379 43.00 28.77 0.50
CA HIS A 379 42.57 29.57 -0.64
C HIS A 379 41.06 29.45 -0.92
N GLU A 380 40.40 28.43 -0.37
CA GLU A 380 38.96 28.33 -0.34
C GLU A 380 38.48 29.23 0.82
N ARG A 381 37.79 30.32 0.50
CA ARG A 381 37.36 31.39 1.44
C ARG A 381 36.29 30.90 2.43
N MET A 382 36.52 29.82 3.15
CA MET A 382 35.57 29.21 4.06
C MET A 382 35.88 29.63 5.50
N PRO A 383 35.17 30.62 6.06
CA PRO A 383 35.37 31.01 7.46
C PRO A 383 35.02 29.86 8.41
N ALA A 384 35.51 29.91 9.65
CA ALA A 384 34.96 29.04 10.69
C ALA A 384 33.46 29.35 10.88
N GLY A 385 32.63 28.32 10.99
CA GLY A 385 31.18 28.50 10.97
C GLY A 385 30.39 27.21 10.91
N ALA A 386 29.06 27.35 10.85
CA ALA A 386 28.13 26.25 10.65
C ALA A 386 27.64 26.22 9.20
N TYR A 387 27.66 25.03 8.61
CA TYR A 387 27.37 24.75 7.22
C TYR A 387 26.36 23.62 7.09
N LYS A 388 25.68 23.58 5.96
CA LYS A 388 24.81 22.48 5.56
C LYS A 388 25.56 21.56 4.61
N LEU A 389 25.40 20.26 4.84
CA LEU A 389 25.84 19.22 3.94
C LEU A 389 24.70 18.92 2.96
N CYS A 390 24.87 19.32 1.72
CA CYS A 390 23.86 19.23 0.68
C CYS A 390 24.22 18.11 -0.30
N TRP A 391 23.22 17.30 -0.66
CA TRP A 391 23.40 16.13 -1.51
C TRP A 391 22.65 16.27 -2.83
N CYS A 392 23.28 15.73 -3.87
CA CYS A 392 22.70 15.54 -5.19
C CYS A 392 23.06 14.14 -5.73
N ARG A 393 22.13 13.56 -6.50
CA ARG A 393 22.36 12.35 -7.30
C ARG A 393 22.64 12.72 -8.75
N VAL A 394 23.77 12.25 -9.29
CA VAL A 394 24.04 12.32 -10.72
C VAL A 394 23.09 11.35 -11.44
N SER A 395 22.20 11.89 -12.26
CA SER A 395 21.31 11.09 -13.09
C SER A 395 22.00 10.76 -14.42
N TYR A 396 22.26 9.47 -14.67
CA TYR A 396 22.66 9.01 -16.00
C TYR A 396 21.43 8.94 -16.91
N SER A 397 20.91 10.10 -17.33
CA SER A 397 20.06 10.13 -18.52
C SER A 397 20.94 9.87 -19.75
N TYR A 398 20.35 9.42 -20.87
CA TYR A 398 21.04 9.02 -22.11
C TYR A 398 21.91 10.13 -22.79
N SER A 399 22.11 11.27 -22.13
CA SER A 399 22.97 12.37 -22.55
C SER A 399 24.32 12.31 -21.79
N PRO A 400 25.47 12.60 -22.44
CA PRO A 400 26.77 12.55 -21.79
C PRO A 400 26.83 13.50 -20.58
N GLN A 401 27.03 12.90 -19.39
CA GLN A 401 27.42 13.51 -18.12
C GLN A 401 26.63 14.77 -17.71
N VAL A 402 25.36 14.61 -17.33
CA VAL A 402 24.68 15.64 -16.53
C VAL A 402 25.25 15.57 -15.11
N LEU A 403 26.32 16.32 -14.85
CA LEU A 403 26.84 16.56 -13.50
C LEU A 403 25.80 17.35 -12.70
N CYS A 404 25.79 17.16 -11.38
CA CYS A 404 24.97 17.96 -10.49
C CYS A 404 25.28 19.46 -10.65
N GLU A 405 24.29 20.22 -11.10
CA GLU A 405 24.32 21.67 -11.17
C GLU A 405 24.04 22.27 -9.78
N ASP A 406 24.29 23.57 -9.60
CA ASP A 406 24.14 24.23 -8.30
C ASP A 406 22.71 24.14 -7.74
N ARG A 407 21.71 24.03 -8.63
CA ARG A 407 20.29 23.86 -8.27
C ARG A 407 19.91 22.46 -7.80
N ASP A 408 20.77 21.46 -7.97
CA ASP A 408 20.45 20.07 -7.63
C ASP A 408 20.80 19.72 -6.16
N PHE A 409 21.56 20.58 -5.47
CA PHE A 409 22.00 20.39 -4.08
C PHE A 409 20.96 20.88 -3.06
N ILE A 410 19.76 20.35 -3.18
CA ILE A 410 18.57 20.79 -2.44
C ILE A 410 18.18 19.85 -1.30
N THR A 411 18.90 18.73 -1.14
CA THR A 411 18.66 17.77 -0.05
C THR A 411 19.71 17.95 1.04
N ALA A 412 19.32 18.53 2.18
CA ALA A 412 20.16 18.59 3.37
C ALA A 412 20.26 17.20 4.02
N VAL A 413 21.49 16.71 4.24
CA VAL A 413 21.75 15.39 4.85
C VAL A 413 22.35 15.49 6.25
N GLY A 414 22.92 16.64 6.61
CA GLY A 414 23.52 16.89 7.91
C GLY A 414 24.08 18.31 8.05
N ASP A 415 24.63 18.58 9.22
CA ASP A 415 25.23 19.88 9.58
C ASP A 415 26.71 19.69 9.87
N VAL A 416 27.55 20.61 9.39
CA VAL A 416 29.00 20.61 9.62
C VAL A 416 29.41 21.90 10.30
N VAL A 417 30.16 21.81 11.38
CA VAL A 417 30.73 22.96 12.09
C VAL A 417 32.24 22.94 11.93
N ILE A 418 32.77 23.97 11.29
CA ILE A 418 34.19 24.13 10.99
C ILE A 418 34.81 25.06 12.01
N LYS A 419 35.89 24.60 12.65
CA LYS A 419 36.66 25.34 13.66
C LYS A 419 38.03 25.74 13.09
N CYS A 420 38.61 26.81 13.63
CA CYS A 420 40.01 27.13 13.37
C CYS A 420 40.92 26.07 13.99
N ALA A 421 42.07 25.80 13.37
CA ALA A 421 43.16 25.08 14.03
C ALA A 421 43.65 25.91 15.24
N GLU A 422 43.89 25.24 16.37
CA GLU A 422 44.37 25.87 17.62
C GLU A 422 45.86 26.22 17.58
#